data_AF-A0A9X1Z5T8-F1
#
_entry.id   AF-A0A9X1Z5T8-F1
#
_cell.length_a   1.000
_cell.length_b   1.000
_cell.length_c   1.000
_cell.angle_alpha   90.00
_cell.angle_beta   90.00
_cell.angle_gamma   90.00
#
_symmetry.space_group_name_H-M   'P 1'
#
loop_
_entity.id
_entity.type
_entity.pdbx_description
1 polymer ?
#
loop_
_entity_poly.entity_id
_entity_poly.type
_entity_poly.pdbx_seq_one_letter_code
_entity_poly.pdbx_strand_id
1 'polypeptide(L)' 'MSNVLYKPLIKTVLALAIASSLLGCSSLGVQPWEKDQFAREDMALSSEKLDLALDDHIYFSKEGTSGGRSLAGGGCGCN' A
#
# COMPACT_ATOMS: atom_id res chain seq x y z
N MET A 1 -52.92 -17.63 -1.36
CA MET A 1 -52.32 -17.27 -2.67
C MET A 1 -51.13 -16.29 -2.56
N SER A 2 -51.13 -15.35 -1.60
CA SER A 2 -50.05 -14.36 -1.41
C SER A 2 -48.68 -14.96 -1.08
N ASN A 3 -48.66 -16.07 -0.32
CA ASN A 3 -47.43 -16.68 0.19
C ASN A 3 -46.56 -17.39 -0.88
N VAL A 4 -47.08 -17.63 -2.08
CA VAL A 4 -46.32 -18.29 -3.17
C VAL A 4 -45.59 -17.26 -4.03
N LEU A 5 -46.11 -16.02 -4.09
CA LEU A 5 -45.54 -14.93 -4.89
C LEU A 5 -44.41 -14.17 -4.18
N TYR A 6 -44.44 -14.03 -2.84
CA TYR A 6 -43.38 -13.32 -2.12
C TYR A 6 -42.09 -14.14 -1.92
N LYS A 7 -42.17 -15.48 -1.96
CA LYS A 7 -41.00 -16.38 -1.83
C LYS A 7 -39.99 -16.23 -2.97
N PRO A 8 -40.37 -16.23 -4.27
CA PRO A 8 -39.43 -15.96 -5.36
C PRO A 8 -38.96 -14.49 -5.35
N LEU A 9 -39.81 -13.56 -4.87
CA LEU A 9 -39.44 -12.15 -4.72
C LEU A 9 -38.34 -11.95 -3.67
N ILE A 10 -38.43 -12.60 -2.50
CA ILE A 10 -37.38 -12.53 -1.47
C ILE A 10 -36.08 -13.16 -1.97
N LYS A 11 -36.17 -14.29 -2.68
CA LYS A 11 -34.98 -14.97 -3.23
C LYS A 11 -34.25 -14.11 -4.26
N THR A 12 -34.99 -13.43 -5.13
CA THR A 12 -34.42 -12.54 -6.15
C THR A 12 -33.80 -11.29 -5.52
N VAL A 13 -34.46 -10.67 -4.53
CA VAL A 13 -33.92 -9.53 -3.78
C VAL A 13 -32.64 -9.91 -3.02
N LEU A 14 -32.62 -11.07 -2.35
CA LEU A 14 -31.45 -11.56 -1.63
C LEU A 14 -30.27 -11.84 -2.58
N ALA A 15 -30.53 -12.45 -3.73
CA ALA A 15 -29.52 -12.70 -4.74
C ALA A 15 -28.93 -11.40 -5.31
N LEU A 16 -29.76 -10.37 -5.53
CA LEU A 16 -29.31 -9.06 -6.01
C LEU A 16 -28.46 -8.32 -4.95
N ALA A 17 -28.84 -8.41 -3.69
CA ALA A 17 -28.09 -7.83 -2.58
C ALA A 17 -26.69 -8.45 -2.44
N ILE A 18 -26.58 -9.78 -2.60
CA ILE A 18 -25.30 -10.48 -2.60
C ILE A 18 -24.49 -10.12 -3.86
N ALA A 19 -25.11 -10.04 -5.03
CA ALA A 19 -24.39 -9.65 -6.26
C ALA A 19 -23.81 -8.22 -6.17
N SER A 20 -24.51 -7.30 -5.51
CA SER A 20 -24.03 -5.93 -5.33
C SER A 20 -22.81 -5.80 -4.43
N SER A 21 -22.51 -6.76 -3.54
CA SER A 21 -21.32 -6.71 -2.69
C SER A 21 -20.04 -7.11 -3.40
N LEU A 22 -20.13 -7.69 -4.61
CA LEU A 22 -18.99 -7.97 -5.48
C LEU A 22 -18.58 -6.75 -6.32
N LEU A 23 -19.37 -5.68 -6.31
CA LEU A 23 -19.00 -4.41 -6.94
C LEU A 23 -17.94 -3.73 -6.06
N GLY A 24 -16.67 -3.99 -6.36
CA GLY A 24 -15.54 -3.31 -5.72
C GLY A 24 -15.37 -1.86 -6.20
N CYS A 25 -14.58 -1.09 -5.46
CA CYS A 25 -14.24 0.30 -5.74
C CYS A 25 -13.24 0.50 -6.90
N SER A 26 -13.26 -0.35 -7.94
CA SER A 26 -12.28 -0.30 -9.03
C SER A 26 -12.34 0.98 -9.86
N SER A 27 -13.45 1.72 -9.79
CA SER A 27 -13.63 3.03 -10.45
C SER A 27 -13.17 4.23 -9.61
N LEU A 28 -12.73 4.05 -8.36
CA LEU A 28 -12.20 5.14 -7.52
C LEU A 28 -10.71 5.46 -7.79
N GLY A 29 -10.10 4.78 -8.75
CA GLY A 29 -8.70 5.05 -9.14
C GLY A 29 -8.53 6.35 -9.92
N VAL A 30 -7.33 6.93 -9.83
CA VAL A 30 -6.90 8.05 -10.67
C VAL A 30 -6.55 7.58 -12.07
N GLN A 31 -6.78 8.44 -13.06
CA GLN A 31 -6.45 8.17 -14.46
C GLN A 31 -4.93 7.98 -14.62
N PRO A 32 -4.45 7.15 -15.57
CA PRO A 32 -3.02 6.87 -15.71
C PRO A 32 -2.13 8.12 -15.84
N TRP A 33 -2.62 9.18 -16.48
CA TRP A 33 -1.92 10.45 -16.65
C TRP A 33 -1.96 11.38 -15.43
N GLU A 34 -2.85 11.13 -14.46
CA GLU A 34 -2.89 11.88 -13.19
C GLU A 34 -1.81 11.41 -12.21
N LYS A 35 -1.13 10.30 -12.51
CA LYS A 35 -0.06 9.72 -11.67
C LYS A 35 1.24 10.52 -11.67
N ASP A 36 1.39 11.46 -12.60
CA ASP A 36 2.56 12.34 -12.68
C ASP A 36 2.75 13.15 -11.39
N GLN A 37 1.65 13.48 -10.69
CA GLN A 37 1.69 14.19 -9.42
C GLN A 37 2.33 13.39 -8.26
N PHE A 38 2.45 12.06 -8.39
CA PHE A 38 3.09 11.21 -7.38
C PHE A 38 4.58 10.96 -7.66
N ALA A 39 5.10 11.43 -8.79
CA ALA A 39 6.50 11.24 -9.21
C ALA A 39 7.32 12.53 -9.09
N ARG A 40 6.91 13.45 -8.20
CA ARG A 40 7.69 14.65 -7.94
C ARG A 40 9.01 14.31 -7.24
N GLU A 41 10.05 15.06 -7.55
CA GLU A 41 11.40 14.90 -6.99
C GLU A 41 11.42 14.98 -5.45
N ASP A 42 10.53 15.78 -4.84
CA ASP A 42 10.41 15.93 -3.38
C ASP A 42 9.85 14.68 -2.67
N MET A 43 9.13 13.82 -3.41
CA MET A 43 8.55 12.57 -2.91
C MET A 43 9.49 11.37 -3.10
N ALA A 44 10.68 11.57 -3.66
CA ALA A 44 11.69 10.53 -3.75
C ALA A 44 12.11 10.04 -2.35
N LEU A 45 12.36 8.73 -2.20
CA LEU A 45 12.81 8.14 -0.92
C LEU A 45 14.11 8.79 -0.39
N SER A 46 14.87 9.42 -1.28
CA SER A 46 16.13 10.10 -0.99
C SER A 46 16.08 11.59 -1.30
N SER A 47 14.91 12.23 -1.22
CA SER A 47 14.75 13.65 -1.53
C SER A 47 15.56 14.53 -0.59
N GLU A 48 15.57 14.21 0.71
CA GLU A 48 16.32 14.93 1.74
C GLU A 48 17.52 14.16 2.26
N LYS A 49 18.72 14.71 2.05
CA LYS A 49 19.99 14.06 2.44
C LYS A 49 20.16 13.96 3.94
N LEU A 50 19.62 14.90 4.71
CA LEU A 50 19.72 14.92 6.16
C LEU A 50 18.91 13.78 6.77
N ASP A 51 17.69 13.57 6.28
CA ASP A 51 16.80 12.50 6.74
C ASP A 51 17.40 11.13 6.44
N LEU A 52 17.94 10.94 5.23
CA LEU A 52 18.68 9.72 4.88
C LEU A 52 19.87 9.46 5.81
N ALA A 53 20.67 10.49 6.11
CA ALA A 53 21.82 10.36 6.98
C ALA A 53 21.40 10.01 8.42
N LEU A 54 20.29 10.56 8.90
CA LEU A 54 19.72 10.25 10.21
C LEU A 54 19.21 8.80 10.26
N ASP A 55 18.47 8.37 9.25
CA ASP A 55 17.97 7.00 9.13
C ASP A 55 19.11 5.99 9.08
N ASP A 56 20.16 6.27 8.31
CA ASP A 56 21.39 5.48 8.31
C ASP A 56 22.00 5.43 9.71
N HIS A 57 22.10 6.57 10.40
CA HIS A 57 22.68 6.62 11.75
C HIS A 57 21.89 5.78 12.75
N ILE A 58 20.55 5.80 12.66
CA ILE A 58 19.67 4.99 13.50
C ILE A 58 19.82 3.51 13.15
N TYR A 59 19.86 3.17 11.87
CA TYR A 59 19.98 1.80 11.38
C TYR A 59 21.33 1.20 11.77
N PHE A 60 22.44 1.93 11.58
CA PHE A 60 23.77 1.53 12.07
C PHE A 60 23.82 1.36 13.59
N SER A 61 23.13 2.20 14.35
CA SER A 61 23.13 2.09 15.82
C SER A 61 22.34 0.88 16.32
N LYS A 62 21.31 0.44 15.57
CA LYS A 62 20.45 -0.70 15.94
C LYS A 62 20.93 -2.02 15.36
N GLU A 63 21.46 -1.96 14.14
CA GLU A 63 21.70 -3.11 13.26
C GLU A 63 23.11 -3.06 12.65
N GLY A 64 24.05 -2.31 13.23
CA GLY A 64 25.42 -2.17 12.71
C GLY A 64 26.22 -3.47 12.58
N THR A 65 25.73 -4.59 13.12
CA THR A 65 26.30 -5.92 12.89
C THR A 65 25.81 -6.58 11.59
N SER A 66 24.65 -6.20 11.04
CA SER A 66 24.02 -6.84 9.88
C SER A 66 24.34 -6.19 8.54
N GLY A 67 24.96 -5.00 8.52
CA GLY A 67 25.17 -4.28 7.27
C GLY A 67 24.16 -3.15 7.10
N GLY A 68 24.60 -1.89 7.26
CA GLY A 68 23.82 -0.72 6.83
C GLY A 68 23.55 -0.71 5.32
N ARG A 69 22.85 0.33 4.85
CA ARG A 69 22.43 0.48 3.43
C ARG A 69 23.61 0.65 2.44
N SER A 70 24.85 0.62 2.91
CA SER A 70 26.08 0.76 2.13
C SER A 70 26.95 -0.50 2.20
N LEU A 71 27.73 -0.75 1.14
CA LEU A 71 28.52 -1.98 0.94
C LEU A 71 29.57 -2.26 2.04
N ALA A 72 29.80 -1.34 2.98
CA ALA A 72 30.78 -1.45 4.06
C ALA A 72 30.13 -1.39 5.46
N GLY A 73 28.86 -1.73 5.58
CA GLY A 73 28.07 -1.33 6.75
C GLY A 73 27.87 -2.35 7.89
N GLY A 74 28.57 -3.49 7.96
CA GLY A 74 28.17 -4.59 8.84
C GLY A 74 29.28 -5.32 9.59
N GLY A 75 29.24 -5.26 10.93
CA GLY A 75 29.94 -6.16 11.85
C GLY A 75 31.42 -5.84 12.11
N CYS A 76 31.84 -5.98 13.38
CA CYS A 76 33.20 -5.95 13.99
C CYS A 76 34.28 -4.98 13.45
N GLY A 77 34.00 -4.12 12.47
CA GLY A 77 34.90 -3.04 12.03
C GLY A 77 36.28 -3.47 11.53
N CYS A 78 36.49 -4.71 11.08
CA CYS A 78 37.77 -5.13 10.52
C CYS A 78 37.85 -4.79 9.03
N ASN A 79 38.39 -3.60 8.72
CA ASN A 79 39.18 -3.37 7.50
C ASN A 79 40.64 -3.22 7.91
#